data_AF-A0A3D1GR49-F1
#
_entry.id   AF-A0A3D1GR49-F1
#
_cell.length_a   1.000
_cell.length_b   1.000
_cell.length_c   1.000
_cell.angle_alpha   90.00
_cell.angle_beta   90.00
_cell.angle_gamma   90.00
#
_symmetry.space_group_name_H-M   'P 1'
#
loop_
_entity.id
_entity.type
_entity.pdbx_description
1 polymer ?
#
loop_
_entity_poly.entity_id
_entity_poly.type
_entity_poly.pdbx_seq_one_letter_code
_entity_poly.pdbx_strand_id
1 'polypeptide(L)' 'MTESTYPHLRMRRLRQAAFIRDMVQEHHLNSSDLIWPLFICEGEAVSEDIPSMPEVKRYSVDRIVEQAKTAVQLG' A
#
# COMPACT_ATOMS: atom_id res chain seq x y z
N MET A 1 29.56 22.19 -16.45
CA MET A 1 28.37 22.37 -15.59
C MET A 1 28.87 22.75 -14.21
N THR A 2 28.65 23.98 -13.76
CA THR A 2 29.05 24.41 -12.42
C THR A 2 28.06 23.86 -11.41
N GLU A 3 28.50 22.92 -10.57
CA GLU A 3 27.71 22.48 -9.41
C GLU A 3 27.54 23.66 -8.45
N SER A 4 26.29 23.97 -8.12
CA SER A 4 25.98 24.99 -7.12
C SER A 4 26.29 24.45 -5.71
N THR A 5 27.18 25.12 -4.98
CA THR A 5 27.56 24.75 -3.61
C THR A 5 26.70 25.48 -2.57
N TYR A 6 26.71 25.00 -1.32
CA TYR A 6 26.22 25.76 -0.18
C TYR A 6 26.93 27.14 -0.12
N PRO A 7 26.23 28.25 0.20
CA PRO A 7 24.83 28.36 0.62
C PRO A 7 23.83 28.57 -0.51
N HIS A 8 24.27 28.59 -1.77
CA HIS A 8 23.41 28.81 -2.93
C HIS A 8 22.48 27.62 -3.17
N LEU A 9 23.01 26.39 -3.07
CA LEU A 9 22.22 25.16 -3.08
C LEU A 9 21.91 24.71 -1.64
N ARG A 10 20.62 24.73 -1.28
CA ARG A 10 20.13 24.24 0.01
C ARG A 10 18.93 23.34 -0.20
N MET A 11 19.17 22.04 -0.29
CA MET A 11 18.10 21.04 -0.49
C MET A 11 17.04 21.06 0.62
N ARG A 12 17.36 21.59 1.81
CA ARG A 12 16.40 21.79 2.90
C ARG A 12 15.30 22.81 2.57
N ARG A 13 15.50 23.73 1.61
CA ARG A 13 14.45 24.70 1.21
C ARG A 13 13.20 23.99 0.71
N LEU A 14 13.35 22.89 -0.02
CA LEU A 14 12.23 22.08 -0.50
C LEU A 14 11.59 21.20 0.57
N ARG A 15 12.15 21.14 1.79
CA ARG A 15 11.67 20.30 2.89
C ARG A 15 11.03 21.08 4.04
N GLN A 16 10.99 22.41 3.93
CA GLN A 16 10.62 23.32 5.04
C GLN A 16 9.15 23.24 5.48
N ALA A 17 8.24 22.84 4.59
CA ALA A 17 6.81 22.75 4.87
C ALA A 17 6.19 21.55 4.13
N ALA A 18 5.06 21.05 4.63
CA ALA A 18 4.36 19.90 4.04
C ALA A 18 3.98 20.16 2.57
N PHE A 19 3.28 21.27 2.30
CA PHE A 19 2.84 21.61 0.93
C PHE A 19 3.97 21.71 -0.10
N ILE A 20 5.19 22.06 0.34
CA ILE A 20 6.36 22.11 -0.56
C ILE A 20 6.86 20.72 -0.87
N ARG A 21 6.89 19.84 0.15
CA ARG A 21 7.26 18.43 -0.06
C ARG A 21 6.25 17.73 -0.95
N ASP A 22 4.96 17.99 -0.75
CA ASP A 22 3.89 17.42 -1.58
C ASP A 22 4.01 17.89 -3.04
N MET A 23 4.42 19.14 -3.28
CA MET A 23 4.62 19.68 -4.63
C MET A 23 5.83 19.06 -5.36
N VAL A 24 6.89 18.69 -4.64
CA VAL A 24 8.14 18.16 -5.23
C VAL A 24 8.28 16.65 -5.11
N GLN A 25 7.27 15.96 -4.59
CA GLN A 25 7.29 14.50 -4.43
C GLN A 25 7.32 13.82 -5.80
N GLU A 26 8.24 12.86 -5.96
CA GLU A 26 8.49 12.19 -7.25
C GLU A 26 7.62 10.94 -7.45
N HIS A 27 7.24 10.27 -6.35
CA HIS A 27 6.51 9.01 -6.37
C HIS A 27 5.24 9.09 -5.54
N HIS A 28 4.14 8.63 -6.10
CA HIS A 28 2.85 8.48 -5.43
C HIS A 28 2.45 7.01 -5.45
N LEU A 29 1.84 6.54 -4.37
CA LEU A 29 1.27 5.20 -4.28
C LEU A 29 -0.24 5.35 -4.16
N ASN A 30 -0.96 4.71 -5.08
CA ASN A 30 -2.41 4.69 -5.13
C ASN A 30 -2.92 3.25 -4.90
N SER A 31 -4.20 3.10 -4.56
CA SER A 31 -4.83 1.77 -4.42
C SER A 31 -4.73 0.93 -5.70
N SER A 32 -4.75 1.59 -6.86
CA SER A 32 -4.54 0.97 -8.18
C SER A 32 -3.20 0.26 -8.35
N ASP A 33 -2.20 0.62 -7.55
CA ASP A 33 -0.86 0.02 -7.62
C ASP A 33 -0.74 -1.24 -6.76
N LEU A 34 -1.79 -1.59 -6.01
CA LEU A 34 -1.80 -2.70 -5.05
C LEU A 34 -2.49 -3.94 -5.62
N ILE A 35 -1.89 -5.10 -5.38
CA ILE A 35 -2.50 -6.41 -5.61
C ILE A 35 -2.63 -7.10 -4.26
N TRP A 36 -3.84 -7.52 -3.89
CA TRP A 36 -4.10 -8.20 -2.63
C TRP A 36 -4.22 -9.72 -2.82
N PRO A 37 -3.17 -10.50 -2.51
CA PRO A 37 -3.23 -11.96 -2.61
C PRO A 37 -4.08 -12.56 -1.48
N LEU A 38 -4.96 -13.49 -1.85
CA LEU A 38 -5.83 -14.22 -0.92
C LEU A 38 -5.56 -15.72 -1.03
N PHE A 39 -5.67 -16.42 0.11
CA PHE A 39 -5.43 -17.86 0.19
C PHE A 39 -6.76 -18.63 0.29
N ILE A 40 -6.96 -19.58 -0.63
CA ILE A 40 -8.16 -20.44 -0.69
C ILE A 40 -7.90 -21.74 0.08
N CYS A 41 -8.91 -22.23 0.80
CA CYS A 41 -8.99 -23.61 1.30
C CYS A 41 -10.34 -24.26 0.94
N GLU A 42 -10.38 -25.59 0.98
CA GLU A 42 -11.63 -26.35 0.79
C GLU A 42 -12.53 -26.26 2.03
N GLY A 43 -13.84 -26.42 1.82
CA GLY A 43 -14.87 -26.35 2.85
C GLY A 43 -15.88 -25.23 2.61
N GLU A 44 -16.77 -25.04 3.58
CA GLU A 44 -17.84 -24.04 3.57
C GLU A 44 -17.80 -23.23 4.86
N ALA A 45 -17.91 -21.90 4.77
CA ALA A 45 -17.83 -20.97 5.90
C ALA A 45 -16.54 -21.07 6.73
N VAL A 46 -15.45 -21.55 6.13
CA VAL A 46 -14.13 -21.70 6.76
C VAL A 46 -13.33 -20.41 6.69
N SER A 47 -12.68 -20.07 7.81
CA SER A 47 -11.66 -19.03 7.95
C SER A 47 -10.58 -19.51 8.92
N GLU A 48 -9.40 -19.81 8.42
CA GLU A 48 -8.28 -20.36 9.20
C GLU A 48 -7.11 -19.39 9.26
N ASP A 49 -6.56 -19.15 10.44
CA ASP A 49 -5.37 -18.31 10.58
C ASP A 49 -4.13 -19.06 10.08
N ILE A 50 -3.20 -18.33 9.44
CA ILE A 50 -1.89 -18.86 9.03
C ILE A 50 -0.87 -18.48 10.11
N PRO A 51 -0.37 -19.42 10.94
CA PRO A 51 0.47 -19.06 12.09
C PRO A 51 1.77 -18.34 11.73
N SER A 52 2.33 -18.62 10.54
CA SER A 52 3.55 -17.98 10.03
C SER A 52 3.31 -16.59 9.42
N MET A 53 2.05 -16.21 9.19
CA MET A 53 1.65 -14.94 8.58
C MET A 53 0.55 -14.31 9.45
N PRO A 54 0.94 -13.59 10.52
CA PRO A 54 -0.03 -12.93 11.40
C PRO A 54 -1.02 -12.07 10.60
N GLU A 55 -2.28 -12.09 11.02
CA GLU A 55 -3.41 -11.36 10.39
C GLU A 55 -3.82 -11.86 9.00
N VAL A 56 -3.08 -12.80 8.41
CA VAL A 56 -3.44 -13.45 7.15
C VAL A 56 -4.18 -14.75 7.44
N LYS A 57 -5.29 -14.94 6.71
CA LYS A 57 -6.15 -16.12 6.83
C LYS A 57 -6.30 -16.83 5.50
N ARG A 58 -6.56 -18.14 5.57
CA ARG A 58 -7.14 -18.91 4.48
C ARG A 58 -8.65 -18.89 4.60
N TYR A 59 -9.31 -18.82 3.47
CA TYR A 59 -10.75 -18.70 3.41
C TYR A 59 -11.31 -19.75 2.45
N SER A 60 -12.48 -20.26 2.80
CA SER A 60 -13.33 -21.01 1.86
C SER A 60 -13.79 -20.13 0.70
N VAL A 61 -14.23 -20.76 -0.40
CA VAL A 61 -14.63 -20.05 -1.62
C VAL A 61 -15.75 -19.03 -1.35
N ASP A 62 -16.74 -19.38 -0.53
CA ASP A 62 -17.85 -18.49 -0.16
C ASP A 62 -17.35 -17.24 0.60
N ARG A 63 -16.43 -17.41 1.55
CA ARG A 63 -15.86 -16.30 2.33
C ARG A 63 -14.94 -15.39 1.53
N ILE A 64 -14.24 -15.93 0.53
CA ILE A 64 -13.36 -15.11 -0.33
C ILE A 64 -14.15 -14.12 -1.16
N VAL A 65 -15.36 -14.46 -1.58
CA VAL A 65 -16.22 -13.53 -2.31
C VAL A 65 -16.57 -12.32 -1.43
N GLU A 66 -16.75 -12.50 -0.12
CA GLU A 66 -16.93 -11.39 0.82
C GLU A 66 -15.69 -10.49 0.89
N GLN A 67 -14.49 -11.08 0.96
CA GLN A 67 -13.23 -10.31 0.94
C GLN A 67 -13.03 -9.56 -0.37
N ALA A 68 -13.35 -10.17 -1.50
CA ALA A 68 -13.27 -9.52 -2.81
C ALA A 68 -14.22 -8.32 -2.92
N LYS A 69 -15.42 -8.40 -2.34
CA LYS A 69 -16.35 -7.25 -2.26
C LYS A 69 -15.75 -6.11 -1.45
N THR A 70 -15.10 -6.41 -0.32
CA THR A 70 -14.38 -5.41 0.48
C THR A 70 -13.26 -4.75 -0.32
N ALA A 71 -12.48 -5.53 -1.07
CA ALA A 71 -11.42 -4.99 -1.92
C ALA A 71 -11.98 -3.97 -2.93
N VAL A 72 -13.07 -4.32 -3.62
CA VAL A 72 -13.74 -3.42 -4.56
C VAL A 72 -14.26 -2.14 -3.89
N GLN A 73 -14.73 -2.22 -2.65
CA GLN A 73 -15.18 -1.04 -1.89
C GLN A 73 -14.03 -0.11 -1.50
N LEU A 74 -12.82 -0.64 -1.31
CA LEU A 74 -11.64 0.14 -0.94
C LEU A 74 -10.97 0.84 -2.14
N GLY A 75 -11.31 0.43 -3.36
CA GLY A 75 -10.87 1.04 -4.62
C GLY A 75 -9.53 0.52 -5.09
#